data_AF-A0A439U5Z5-F1
#
_entry.id   AF-A0A439U5Z5-F1
#
_cell.length_a   1.000
_cell.length_b   1.000
_cell.length_c   1.000
_cell.angle_alpha   90.00
_cell.angle_beta   90.00
_cell.angle_gamma   90.00
#
_symmetry.space_group_name_H-M   'P 1'
#
loop_
_entity.id
_entity.type
_entity.pdbx_description
1 polymer ?
#
loop_
_entity_poly.entity_id
_entity_poly.type
_entity_poly.pdbx_seq_one_letter_code
_entity_poly.pdbx_strand_id
1 'polypeptide(L)'
;MAVSSNSIALPGGKNLSRRSILGGLAIASVGAAAGASAPREMTAHERYAYHLAEMKKAAEEFDPRIANWHVVDKLGDEDNSSCGLIISAHFRRGRYEGDGLYWTGYDNYRVKLLADRDKETGKRMFSYRDRGRDHVIREDALEAFIVRKVSD
;
A
#
# COMPACT_ATOMS: atom_id res chain seq x y z
N MET A 1 -29.78 49.06 -20.50
CA MET A 1 -29.27 48.09 -19.51
C MET A 1 -28.23 47.22 -20.19
N ALA A 2 -26.99 47.25 -19.67
CA ALA A 2 -25.85 46.31 -19.75
C ALA A 2 -25.56 45.58 -21.08
N VAL A 3 -24.48 45.86 -21.83
CA VAL A 3 -23.03 45.50 -21.61
C VAL A 3 -22.80 44.00 -21.92
N SER A 4 -21.84 43.53 -22.72
CA SER A 4 -20.51 44.04 -23.07
C SER A 4 -19.97 43.43 -24.37
N SER A 5 -19.45 44.32 -25.22
CA SER A 5 -18.17 44.25 -25.97
C SER A 5 -17.93 43.13 -26.99
N ASN A 6 -18.12 43.55 -28.24
CA ASN A 6 -17.76 42.91 -29.50
C ASN A 6 -16.29 42.50 -29.62
N SER A 7 -16.13 41.40 -30.34
CA SER A 7 -14.92 40.89 -30.97
C SER A 7 -14.25 41.89 -31.90
N ILE A 8 -12.92 41.84 -31.96
CA ILE A 8 -12.13 42.29 -33.11
C ILE A 8 -11.15 41.18 -33.45
N ALA A 9 -11.35 40.56 -34.61
CA ALA A 9 -10.42 39.63 -35.21
C ALA A 9 -9.33 40.38 -35.96
N LEU A 10 -8.09 39.90 -35.88
CA LEU A 10 -7.00 40.25 -36.78
C LEU A 10 -6.27 38.99 -37.27
N PRO A 11 -5.66 39.05 -38.47
CA PRO A 11 -5.60 37.94 -39.42
C PRO A 11 -4.24 37.23 -39.41
N GLY A 12 -4.22 36.01 -39.97
CA GLY A 12 -2.99 35.38 -40.48
C GLY A 12 -2.46 34.26 -39.60
N GLY A 13 -3.02 33.05 -39.80
CA GLY A 13 -2.48 31.82 -39.24
C GLY A 13 -1.09 31.50 -39.79
N LYS A 14 -0.11 31.42 -38.90
CA LYS A 14 1.14 30.70 -39.12
C LYS A 14 1.44 29.87 -37.88
N ASN A 15 1.58 28.57 -38.12
CA ASN A 15 1.71 27.49 -37.15
C ASN A 15 2.79 27.77 -36.08
N LEU A 16 2.39 27.83 -34.81
CA LEU A 16 3.33 27.90 -33.69
C LEU A 16 3.97 26.52 -33.47
N SER A 17 5.12 26.32 -34.10
CA SER A 17 6.06 25.25 -33.76
C SER A 17 6.56 25.46 -32.33
N ARG A 18 6.13 24.62 -31.39
CA ARG A 18 6.61 24.59 -29.99
C ARG A 18 8.00 23.95 -29.89
N ARG A 19 8.98 24.48 -30.60
CA ARG A 19 10.40 24.20 -30.33
C ARG A 19 11.12 25.53 -30.17
N SER A 20 11.96 25.58 -29.13
CA SER A 20 12.91 26.66 -28.83
C SER A 20 12.43 27.72 -27.85
N ILE A 21 12.23 27.36 -26.58
CA ILE A 21 12.61 28.24 -25.46
C ILE A 21 13.13 27.36 -24.31
N LEU A 22 14.41 27.01 -24.37
CA LEU A 22 15.20 26.61 -23.20
C LEU A 22 16.61 27.15 -23.45
N GLY A 23 16.75 28.46 -23.26
CA GLY A 23 17.99 29.18 -23.35
C GLY A 23 17.94 30.36 -22.38
N GLY A 24 18.73 30.26 -21.31
CA GLY A 24 19.08 31.40 -20.47
C GLY A 24 18.43 31.41 -19.09
N LEU A 25 19.06 30.74 -18.14
CA LEU A 25 19.17 31.20 -16.74
C LEU A 25 20.40 30.52 -16.13
N ALA A 26 21.54 31.16 -16.33
CA ALA A 26 22.76 30.89 -15.56
C ALA A 26 22.62 31.60 -14.22
N ILE A 27 22.56 30.83 -13.13
CA ILE A 27 22.85 31.33 -11.79
C ILE A 27 23.94 30.41 -11.23
N ALA A 28 25.13 30.98 -11.07
CA ALA A 28 26.25 30.34 -10.43
C ALA A 28 26.02 30.34 -8.90
N SER A 29 25.96 29.15 -8.32
CA SER A 29 26.26 28.94 -6.90
C SER A 29 27.31 27.84 -6.81
N VAL A 30 28.57 28.27 -6.67
CA VAL A 30 29.69 27.42 -6.27
C VAL A 30 29.51 27.15 -4.78
N GLY A 31 29.11 25.92 -4.44
CA GLY A 31 29.00 25.44 -3.08
C GLY A 31 29.06 23.92 -3.11
N ALA A 32 30.25 23.38 -2.86
CA ALA A 32 30.58 21.98 -2.61
C ALA A 32 29.77 20.94 -3.41
N ALA A 33 30.38 20.44 -4.49
CA ALA A 33 30.08 19.10 -4.99
C ALA A 33 30.36 18.10 -3.85
N ALA A 34 29.37 17.86 -3.00
CA ALA A 34 29.24 16.60 -2.31
C ALA A 34 29.23 15.57 -3.44
N GLY A 35 30.30 14.77 -3.50
CA GLY A 35 30.54 13.84 -4.59
C GLY A 35 29.23 13.15 -4.94
N ALA A 36 28.74 13.41 -6.15
CA ALA A 36 27.70 12.59 -6.73
C ALA A 36 28.34 11.20 -6.80
N SER A 37 28.07 10.38 -5.78
CA SER A 37 28.37 8.96 -5.83
C SER A 37 27.79 8.51 -7.16
N ALA A 38 28.61 7.89 -8.02
CA ALA A 38 28.11 7.27 -9.23
C ALA A 38 26.80 6.55 -8.87
N PRO A 39 25.70 6.80 -9.61
CA PRO A 39 24.40 6.23 -9.25
C PRO A 39 24.63 4.74 -9.10
N ARG A 40 24.49 4.25 -7.85
CA ARG A 40 24.66 2.83 -7.56
C ARG A 40 23.71 2.13 -8.50
N GLU A 41 24.24 1.40 -9.48
CA GLU A 41 23.41 0.69 -10.44
C GLU A 41 22.64 -0.38 -9.66
N MET A 42 21.45 0.00 -9.21
CA MET A 42 20.54 -0.93 -8.57
C MET A 42 20.05 -1.89 -9.65
N THR A 43 20.17 -3.18 -9.37
CA THR A 43 19.52 -4.22 -10.16
C THR A 43 18.02 -3.95 -10.25
N ALA A 44 17.36 -4.53 -11.27
CA ALA A 44 15.90 -4.40 -11.39
C ALA A 44 15.17 -4.92 -10.14
N HIS A 45 15.69 -5.98 -9.52
CA HIS A 45 15.14 -6.55 -8.29
C HIS A 45 15.31 -5.61 -7.09
N GLU A 46 16.47 -4.98 -6.93
CA GLU A 46 16.67 -3.98 -5.87
C GLU A 46 15.75 -2.77 -6.04
N ARG A 47 15.54 -2.30 -7.29
CA ARG A 47 14.59 -1.21 -7.55
C ARG A 47 13.15 -1.62 -7.21
N TYR A 48 12.76 -2.83 -7.59
CA TYR A 48 11.46 -3.39 -7.24
C TYR A 48 11.27 -3.45 -5.72
N ALA A 49 12.20 -4.05 -4.99
CA ALA A 49 12.14 -4.17 -3.53
C ALA A 49 12.07 -2.80 -2.85
N TYR A 50 12.87 -1.83 -3.33
CA TYR A 50 12.86 -0.46 -2.83
C TYR A 50 11.50 0.22 -3.02
N HIS A 51 10.97 0.21 -4.25
CA HIS A 51 9.68 0.84 -4.53
C HIS A 51 8.51 0.13 -3.83
N LEU A 52 8.57 -1.19 -3.70
CA LEU A 52 7.60 -1.95 -2.93
C LEU A 52 7.61 -1.53 -1.46
N ALA A 53 8.79 -1.36 -0.85
CA ALA A 53 8.91 -0.90 0.52
C ALA A 53 8.38 0.54 0.69
N GLU A 54 8.75 1.46 -0.20
CA GLU A 54 8.27 2.85 -0.17
C GLU A 54 6.75 2.94 -0.37
N MET A 55 6.18 2.15 -1.28
CA MET A 55 4.73 2.09 -1.48
C MET A 55 4.02 1.59 -0.22
N LYS A 56 4.52 0.52 0.42
CA LYS A 56 3.95 -0.01 1.66
C LYS A 56 3.99 1.03 2.78
N LYS A 57 5.15 1.67 2.94
CA LYS A 57 5.36 2.74 3.92
C LYS A 57 4.41 3.91 3.69
N ALA A 58 4.31 4.41 2.45
CA ALA A 58 3.40 5.51 2.13
C ALA A 58 1.93 5.18 2.41
N ALA A 59 1.51 3.93 2.13
CA ALA A 59 0.16 3.48 2.46
C ALA A 59 -0.08 3.38 3.97
N GLU A 60 0.89 2.89 4.74
CA GLU A 60 0.82 2.84 6.21
C GLU A 60 0.85 4.24 6.85
N GLU A 61 1.55 5.20 6.26
CA GLU A 61 1.54 6.61 6.68
C GLU A 61 0.20 7.28 6.38
N PHE A 62 -0.45 6.92 5.26
CA PHE A 62 -1.78 7.42 4.89
C PHE A 62 -2.88 6.89 5.83
N ASP A 63 -2.90 5.58 6.08
CA ASP A 63 -3.79 4.96 7.05
C ASP A 63 -3.02 3.86 7.82
N PRO A 64 -2.69 4.09 9.11
CA PRO A 64 -1.96 3.13 9.95
C PRO A 64 -2.65 1.77 10.12
N ARG A 65 -3.92 1.65 9.74
CA ARG A 65 -4.66 0.38 9.74
C ARG A 65 -4.30 -0.48 8.55
N ILE A 66 -3.83 0.07 7.44
CA ILE A 66 -3.35 -0.74 6.31
C ILE A 66 -2.15 -1.55 6.79
N ALA A 67 -2.23 -2.87 6.70
CA ALA A 67 -1.16 -3.78 7.13
C ALA A 67 -1.31 -5.13 6.43
N ASN A 68 -0.61 -6.14 6.94
CA ASN A 68 -0.77 -7.54 6.52
C ASN A 68 -0.63 -7.71 5.01
N TRP A 69 0.44 -7.12 4.46
CA TRP A 69 0.74 -7.14 3.03
C TRP A 69 0.95 -8.55 2.51
N HIS A 70 0.35 -8.83 1.36
CA HIS A 70 0.52 -10.05 0.60
C HIS A 70 0.97 -9.68 -0.81
N VAL A 71 2.04 -10.31 -1.26
CA VAL A 71 2.66 -10.06 -2.57
C VAL A 71 2.76 -11.39 -3.28
N VAL A 72 2.03 -11.54 -4.38
CA VAL A 72 2.17 -12.66 -5.30
C VAL A 72 2.95 -12.16 -6.49
N ASP A 73 4.17 -12.63 -6.61
CA ASP A 73 5.00 -12.40 -7.78
C ASP A 73 4.99 -13.70 -8.60
N LYS A 74 4.36 -13.65 -9.78
CA LYS A 74 4.33 -14.76 -10.74
C LYS A 74 5.16 -14.43 -11.98
N LEU A 75 6.10 -13.48 -11.89
CA LEU A 75 6.99 -13.19 -13.01
C LEU A 75 7.81 -14.44 -13.36
N GLY A 76 7.46 -15.10 -14.47
CA GLY A 76 8.13 -16.29 -14.99
C GLY A 76 7.35 -17.60 -14.88
N ASP A 77 6.12 -17.59 -14.35
CA ASP A 77 5.27 -18.78 -14.26
C ASP A 77 4.39 -18.88 -15.53
N GLU A 78 4.81 -19.71 -16.50
CA GLU A 78 4.17 -19.83 -17.82
C GLU A 78 2.73 -20.36 -17.75
N ASP A 79 2.36 -21.07 -16.66
CA ASP A 79 1.05 -21.71 -16.49
C ASP A 79 -0.01 -20.81 -15.82
N ASN A 80 0.33 -19.59 -15.40
CA ASN A 80 -0.56 -18.69 -14.66
C ASN A 80 -0.64 -17.27 -15.26
N SER A 81 -1.31 -17.16 -16.40
CA SER A 81 -1.33 -15.98 -17.27
C SER A 81 -2.26 -14.82 -16.87
N SER A 82 -2.89 -14.82 -15.69
CA SER A 82 -3.91 -13.81 -15.36
C SER A 82 -3.38 -12.54 -14.66
N CYS A 83 -2.29 -12.62 -13.89
CA CYS A 83 -1.66 -11.46 -13.23
C CYS A 83 -0.18 -11.76 -12.93
N GLY A 84 0.75 -11.01 -13.53
CA GLY A 84 2.19 -11.17 -13.28
C GLY A 84 2.64 -10.68 -11.90
N LEU A 85 1.89 -9.75 -11.28
CA LEU A 85 2.15 -9.22 -9.94
C LEU A 85 0.83 -8.83 -9.27
N ILE A 86 0.60 -9.31 -8.06
CA ILE A 86 -0.51 -8.89 -7.20
C ILE A 86 0.09 -8.39 -5.88
N ILE A 87 -0.22 -7.15 -5.53
CA ILE A 87 0.09 -6.59 -4.22
C ILE A 87 -1.24 -6.24 -3.54
N SER A 88 -1.51 -6.87 -2.40
CA SER A 88 -2.71 -6.64 -1.60
C SER A 88 -2.35 -6.39 -0.14
N ALA A 89 -3.21 -5.66 0.58
CA ALA A 89 -3.10 -5.41 2.01
C ALA A 89 -4.47 -5.55 2.67
N HIS A 90 -4.49 -5.86 3.96
CA HIS A 90 -5.71 -5.94 4.74
C HIS A 90 -5.70 -4.83 5.80
N PHE A 91 -6.87 -4.25 6.05
CA PHE A 91 -7.03 -3.34 7.18
C PHE A 91 -7.03 -4.12 8.49
N ARG A 92 -6.22 -3.68 9.45
CA ARG A 92 -6.37 -4.04 10.86
C ARG A 92 -7.61 -3.34 11.39
N ARG A 93 -8.61 -4.13 11.75
CA ARG A 93 -9.91 -3.66 12.25
C ARG A 93 -9.96 -3.64 13.78
N GLY A 94 -9.16 -4.48 14.43
CA GLY A 94 -9.07 -4.59 15.87
C GLY A 94 -7.76 -5.21 16.32
N ARG A 95 -7.59 -5.33 17.63
CA ARG A 95 -6.44 -5.99 18.26
C ARG A 95 -6.92 -7.00 19.28
N TYR A 96 -6.11 -8.03 19.46
CA TYR A 96 -6.36 -9.03 20.48
C TYR A 96 -5.95 -8.50 21.87
N GLU A 97 -6.90 -8.52 22.79
CA GLU A 97 -6.82 -7.99 24.16
C GLU A 97 -6.99 -9.10 25.22
N GLY A 98 -6.80 -10.36 24.83
CA GLY A 98 -6.99 -11.54 25.70
C GLY A 98 -8.18 -12.40 25.30
N ASP A 99 -8.27 -13.60 25.87
CA ASP A 99 -9.35 -14.55 25.57
C ASP A 99 -10.70 -13.90 25.88
N GLY A 100 -11.72 -14.20 25.07
CA GLY A 100 -13.07 -13.70 25.33
C GLY A 100 -13.93 -13.58 24.09
N LEU A 101 -15.04 -12.87 24.20
CA LEU A 101 -15.99 -12.62 23.12
C LEU A 101 -15.59 -11.35 22.35
N TYR A 102 -15.46 -11.45 21.03
CA TYR A 102 -15.11 -10.34 20.16
C TYR A 102 -16.20 -10.07 19.14
N TRP A 103 -16.49 -8.80 18.89
CA TRP A 103 -17.38 -8.36 17.81
C TRP A 103 -16.59 -8.16 16.52
N THR A 104 -17.13 -8.64 15.41
CA THR A 104 -16.50 -8.59 14.06
C THR A 104 -17.08 -7.54 13.12
N GLY A 105 -18.07 -6.78 13.59
CA GLY A 105 -18.91 -5.93 12.73
C GLY A 105 -20.25 -6.55 12.39
N TYR A 106 -20.34 -7.88 12.40
CA TYR A 106 -21.54 -8.63 11.99
C TYR A 106 -22.01 -9.58 13.07
N ASP A 107 -21.08 -10.28 13.73
CA ASP A 107 -21.39 -11.28 14.76
C ASP A 107 -20.33 -11.26 15.88
N ASN A 108 -20.59 -12.00 16.95
CA ASN A 108 -19.73 -12.17 18.10
C ASN A 108 -19.11 -13.57 18.13
N TYR A 109 -17.78 -13.65 18.24
CA TYR A 109 -17.06 -14.92 18.29
C TYR A 109 -16.21 -15.01 19.54
N ARG A 110 -16.25 -16.18 20.20
CA ARG A 110 -15.35 -16.46 21.32
C ARG A 110 -13.98 -16.80 20.76
N VAL A 111 -13.00 -15.95 21.00
CA VAL A 111 -11.61 -16.08 20.56
C VAL A 111 -10.76 -16.58 21.72
N LYS A 112 -9.85 -17.50 21.44
CA LYS A 112 -8.85 -18.00 22.38
C LYS A 112 -7.47 -18.08 21.74
N LEU A 113 -6.44 -17.66 22.47
CA LEU A 113 -5.06 -17.88 22.07
C LEU A 113 -4.69 -19.36 22.17
N LEU A 114 -4.06 -19.90 21.13
CA LEU A 114 -3.52 -21.25 21.13
C LEU A 114 -2.07 -21.24 21.59
N ALA A 115 -1.63 -22.36 22.19
CA ALA A 115 -0.24 -22.53 22.63
C ALA A 115 0.74 -22.59 21.44
N ASP A 116 0.29 -23.21 20.34
CA ASP A 116 1.09 -23.37 19.14
C ASP A 116 1.17 -22.06 18.34
N ARG A 117 2.30 -21.90 17.66
CA ARG A 117 2.52 -20.83 16.69
C ARG A 117 2.54 -21.41 15.28
N ASP A 118 2.25 -20.56 14.32
CA ASP A 118 2.42 -20.90 12.91
C ASP A 118 3.90 -21.23 12.64
N LYS A 119 4.18 -22.42 12.10
CA LYS A 119 5.57 -22.90 11.95
C LYS A 119 6.36 -22.15 10.88
N GLU A 120 5.67 -21.59 9.89
CA GLU A 120 6.29 -20.90 8.77
C GLU A 120 6.54 -19.43 9.09
N THR A 121 5.54 -18.77 9.71
CA THR A 121 5.57 -17.33 9.97
C THR A 121 5.89 -16.96 11.41
N GLY A 122 5.87 -17.92 12.36
CA GLY A 122 6.09 -17.69 13.80
C GLY A 122 4.97 -16.92 14.51
N LYS A 123 3.90 -16.57 13.79
CA LYS A 123 2.78 -15.77 14.30
C LYS A 123 1.94 -16.55 15.33
N ARG A 124 1.26 -15.81 16.21
CA ARG A 124 0.32 -16.41 17.16
C ARG A 124 -0.85 -17.04 16.42
N MET A 125 -1.34 -18.16 16.95
CA MET A 125 -2.52 -18.85 16.44
C MET A 125 -3.68 -18.69 17.41
N PHE A 126 -4.88 -18.58 16.88
CA PHE A 126 -6.08 -18.37 17.66
C PHE A 126 -7.14 -19.36 17.22
N SER A 127 -7.98 -19.79 18.16
CA SER A 127 -9.22 -20.48 17.82
C SER A 127 -10.40 -19.53 17.99
N TYR A 128 -11.38 -19.64 17.11
CA TYR A 128 -12.69 -19.05 17.30
C TYR A 128 -13.79 -20.03 16.94
N ARG A 129 -14.93 -19.95 17.64
CA ARG A 129 -16.06 -20.85 17.42
C ARG A 129 -17.15 -20.17 16.60
N ASP A 130 -17.42 -20.67 15.40
CA ASP A 130 -18.51 -20.23 14.52
C ASP A 130 -19.52 -21.36 14.31
N ARG A 131 -20.79 -21.12 14.66
CA ARG A 131 -21.89 -22.10 14.52
C ARG A 131 -21.55 -23.50 15.04
N GLY A 132 -20.87 -23.57 16.19
CA GLY A 132 -20.48 -24.83 16.84
C GLY A 132 -19.24 -25.51 16.25
N ARG A 133 -18.58 -24.92 15.25
CA ARG A 133 -17.30 -25.40 14.71
C ARG A 133 -16.16 -24.53 15.20
N ASP A 134 -15.07 -25.17 15.60
CA ASP A 134 -13.85 -24.49 15.98
C ASP A 134 -12.99 -24.26 14.73
N HIS A 135 -12.61 -23.02 14.52
CA HIS A 135 -11.76 -22.57 13.42
C HIS A 135 -10.44 -22.08 14.00
N VAL A 136 -9.35 -22.29 13.27
CA VAL A 136 -8.02 -21.81 13.64
C VAL A 136 -7.60 -20.71 12.67
N ILE A 137 -7.10 -19.60 13.20
CA ILE A 137 -6.72 -18.43 12.43
C ILE A 137 -5.41 -17.84 12.95
N ARG A 138 -4.60 -17.31 12.03
CA ARG A 138 -3.37 -16.58 12.35
C ARG A 138 -3.68 -15.19 12.87
N GLU A 139 -2.73 -14.62 13.60
CA GLU A 139 -2.82 -13.28 14.18
C GLU A 139 -3.21 -12.16 13.21
N ASP A 140 -2.58 -12.11 12.04
CA ASP A 140 -2.87 -11.11 11.01
C ASP A 140 -4.31 -11.19 10.50
N ALA A 141 -4.78 -12.41 10.24
CA ALA A 141 -6.13 -12.68 9.82
C ALA A 141 -7.14 -12.43 10.96
N LEU A 142 -6.77 -12.68 12.22
CA LEU A 142 -7.58 -12.32 13.38
C LEU A 142 -7.75 -10.80 13.47
N GLU A 143 -6.68 -10.01 13.39
CA GLU A 143 -6.74 -8.54 13.49
C GLU A 143 -7.54 -7.90 12.35
N ALA A 144 -7.57 -8.55 11.18
CA ALA A 144 -8.45 -8.15 10.07
C ALA A 144 -9.91 -8.59 10.27
N PHE A 145 -10.17 -9.57 11.13
CA PHE A 145 -11.49 -10.16 11.37
C PHE A 145 -12.23 -9.49 12.55
N ILE A 146 -11.54 -9.29 13.68
CA ILE A 146 -12.13 -8.70 14.90
C ILE A 146 -12.14 -7.17 14.85
N VAL A 147 -13.06 -6.56 15.58
CA VAL A 147 -13.13 -5.10 15.74
C VAL A 147 -12.82 -4.70 17.19
N ARG A 148 -13.53 -5.29 18.16
CA ARG A 148 -13.32 -5.00 19.59
C ARG A 148 -13.71 -6.19 20.47
N LYS A 149 -13.13 -6.26 21.66
CA LYS A 149 -13.57 -7.18 22.72
C LYS A 149 -14.90 -6.69 23.31
N VAL A 150 -15.78 -7.63 23.63
CA VAL A 150 -17.13 -7.40 24.18
C VAL A 150 -17.23 -7.91 25.61
N SER A 151 -16.66 -9.08 25.88
CA SER A 151 -16.60 -9.68 27.21
C SER A 151 -15.42 -10.65 27.32
N ASP A 152 -15.15 -11.09 28.54
CA ASP A 152 -14.31 -12.26 28.81
C ASP A 152 -15.06 -13.59 28.51
#